data_AF-A0A4Q3YFP2-F1
#
_entry.id   AF-A0A4Q3YFP2-F1
#
_cell.length_a   1.000
_cell.length_b   1.000
_cell.length_c   1.000
_cell.angle_alpha   90.00
_cell.angle_beta   90.00
_cell.angle_gamma   90.00
#
_symmetry.space_group_name_H-M   'P 1'
#
loop_
_entity.id
_entity.type
_entity.pdbx_description
1 polymer ?
#
loop_
_entity_poly.entity_id
_entity_poly.type
_entity_poly.pdbx_seq_one_letter_code
_entity_poly.pdbx_strand_id
1 'polypeptide(L)' 'MGSSDQVEVVTIHVRLLDELIPVWRPVKAEALGNECFVILAQEVPEFEEWEFTPGETVTVEAYVDRTGNYLKAIARS' A
#
# COMPACT_ATOMS: atom_id res chain seq x y z
N MET A 1 9.50 -5.30 -30.19
CA MET A 1 9.03 -4.01 -29.64
C MET A 1 8.83 -4.22 -28.15
N GLY A 2 9.56 -3.49 -27.30
CA GLY A 2 9.33 -3.54 -25.87
C GLY A 2 8.03 -2.80 -25.57
N SER A 3 7.00 -3.51 -25.11
CA SER A 3 5.97 -2.86 -24.30
C SER A 3 6.67 -2.35 -23.07
N SER A 4 6.90 -1.05 -23.00
CA SER A 4 7.09 -0.38 -21.72
C SER A 4 5.72 -0.39 -21.05
N ASP A 5 5.40 -1.47 -20.33
CA ASP A 5 4.41 -1.41 -19.27
C ASP A 5 4.83 -0.25 -18.37
N GLN A 6 4.12 0.88 -18.50
CA GLN A 6 4.31 2.00 -17.59
C GLN A 6 3.74 1.55 -16.25
N VAL A 7 4.61 1.00 -15.42
CA VAL A 7 4.32 0.65 -14.04
C VAL A 7 3.95 1.94 -13.31
N GLU A 8 2.66 2.13 -13.04
CA GLU A 8 2.18 3.26 -12.25
C GLU A 8 2.50 3.00 -10.78
N VAL A 9 3.58 3.65 -10.31
CA VAL A 9 3.95 3.61 -8.90
C VAL A 9 3.11 4.62 -8.14
N VAL A 10 2.30 4.12 -7.21
CA VAL A 10 1.43 4.91 -6.35
C VAL A 10 1.84 4.76 -4.89
N THR A 11 1.35 5.68 -4.05
CA THR A 11 1.44 5.54 -2.60
C THR A 11 0.13 4.99 -2.06
N ILE A 12 0.20 3.85 -1.39
CA ILE A 12 -0.91 3.29 -0.61
C ILE A 12 -0.52 3.32 0.87
N HIS A 13 -1.48 3.07 1.75
CA HIS A 13 -1.27 3.11 3.19
C HIS A 13 -1.58 1.74 3.80
N VAL A 14 -0.60 1.18 4.51
CA VAL A 14 -0.76 -0.06 5.26
C VAL A 14 -0.91 0.25 6.75
N ARG A 15 -1.70 -0.54 7.45
CA ARG A 15 -1.89 -0.35 8.89
C ARG A 15 -0.67 -0.87 9.66
N LEU A 16 -0.29 -0.16 10.72
CA LEU A 16 0.64 -0.65 11.73
C LEU A 16 -0.14 -1.39 12.82
N LEU A 17 0.28 -2.62 13.13
CA LEU A 17 -0.39 -3.52 14.06
C LEU A 17 0.10 -3.35 15.51
N ASP A 18 1.31 -2.82 15.69
CA ASP A 18 1.98 -2.62 16.97
C ASP A 18 1.70 -1.25 17.61
N GLU A 19 0.85 -0.44 16.99
CA GLU A 19 0.46 0.88 17.47
C GLU A 19 -0.82 0.86 18.30
N LEU A 20 -0.84 1.61 19.40
CA LEU A 20 -2.01 1.69 20.32
C LEU A 20 -3.23 2.37 19.69
N ILE A 21 -3.02 3.12 18.61
CA ILE A 21 -4.04 3.80 17.84
C ILE A 21 -3.91 3.40 16.36
N PRO A 22 -4.97 3.55 15.54
CA PRO A 22 -4.85 3.30 14.11
C PRO A 22 -3.84 4.24 13.45
N VAL A 23 -2.63 3.72 13.17
CA VAL A 23 -1.57 4.41 12.42
C VAL A 23 -1.44 3.75 11.05
N TRP A 24 -1.19 4.58 10.04
CA TRP A 24 -1.13 4.19 8.65
C TRP A 24 0.22 4.61 8.06
N ARG A 25 0.97 3.63 7.55
CA ARG A 25 2.28 3.82 6.95
C ARG A 25 2.16 4.00 5.44
N PRO A 26 2.62 5.12 4.85
CA PRO A 26 2.67 5.26 3.40
C PRO A 26 3.74 4.33 2.84
N VAL A 27 3.39 3.56 1.82
CA VAL A 27 4.26 2.59 1.17
C VAL A 27 4.14 2.68 -0.35
N LYS A 28 5.22 2.34 -1.05
CA LYS A 28 5.22 2.29 -2.51
C LYS A 28 4.55 1.02 -3.00
N ALA A 29 3.64 1.15 -3.96
CA ALA A 29 2.99 0.03 -4.61
C ALA A 29 2.84 0.28 -6.11
N GLU A 30 2.74 -0.81 -6.88
CA GLU A 30 2.41 -0.78 -8.31
C GLU A 30 0.94 -1.12 -8.50
N ALA A 31 0.24 -0.32 -9.31
CA ALA A 31 -1.15 -0.56 -9.67
C ALA A 31 -1.24 -1.71 -10.68
N LEU A 32 -1.97 -2.77 -10.34
CA LEU A 32 -2.25 -3.91 -11.22
C LEU A 32 -3.60 -3.76 -11.96
N GLY A 33 -4.38 -2.74 -11.61
CA GLY A 33 -5.76 -2.55 -12.06
C GLY A 33 -6.79 -3.19 -11.11
N ASN A 34 -8.08 -2.88 -11.30
CA ASN A 34 -9.19 -3.40 -10.49
C ASN A 34 -9.00 -3.21 -8.96
N GLU A 35 -8.46 -2.06 -8.55
CA GLU A 35 -8.19 -1.75 -7.13
C GLU A 35 -7.15 -2.68 -6.46
N CYS A 36 -6.44 -3.51 -7.24
CA CYS A 36 -5.35 -4.35 -6.77
C CYS A 36 -3.99 -3.69 -7.00
N PHE A 37 -3.14 -3.82 -5.98
CA PHE A 37 -1.82 -3.21 -5.94
C PHE A 37 -0.81 -4.21 -5.38
N VAL A 38 0.40 -4.27 -5.94
CA VAL A 38 1.52 -5.02 -5.34
C VAL A 38 2.41 -4.08 -4.56
N ILE A 39 2.66 -4.38 -3.28
CA ILE A 39 3.57 -3.58 -2.46
C ILE A 39 4.99 -3.82 -2.98
N LEU A 40 5.66 -2.75 -3.41
CA LEU A 40 7.00 -2.85 -3.98
C LEU A 40 8.03 -3.12 -2.88
N ALA A 41 9.15 -3.73 -3.29
CA ALA A 41 10.31 -3.94 -2.43
C ALA A 41 10.77 -2.61 -1.81
N GLN A 42 10.73 -2.54 -0.48
CA GLN A 42 11.21 -1.42 0.31
C GLN A 42 11.59 -1.90 1.71
N GLU A 43 12.33 -1.07 2.45
CA GLU A 43 12.70 -1.39 3.82
C GLU A 43 11.47 -1.35 4.73
N VAL A 44 11.27 -2.43 5.50
CA VAL A 44 10.33 -2.48 6.62
C VAL A 44 11.16 -2.31 7.88
N PRO A 45 10.99 -1.22 8.64
CA PRO A 45 11.72 -1.02 9.88
C PRO A 45 11.50 -2.18 10.85
N GLU A 46 12.56 -2.62 11.53
CA GLU A 46 12.52 -3.78 12.44
C GLU A 46 11.55 -3.60 13.64
N PHE A 47 11.23 -2.35 13.96
CA PHE A 47 10.34 -1.97 15.06
C PHE A 47 8.91 -1.66 14.60
N GLU A 48 8.53 -2.04 13.38
CA GLU A 48 7.17 -1.85 12.88
C GLU A 48 6.56 -3.17 12.45
N GLU A 49 5.30 -3.39 12.82
CA GLU A 49 4.53 -4.54 12.36
C GLU A 49 3.49 -4.09 11.33
N TRP A 50 3.79 -4.27 10.05
CA TRP A 50 2.87 -3.89 8.98
C TRP A 50 1.82 -4.99 8.75
N GLU A 51 0.56 -4.61 8.57
CA GLU A 51 -0.51 -5.54 8.22
C GLU A 51 -0.26 -6.26 6.88
N PHE A 52 0.42 -5.57 5.95
CA PHE A 52 0.84 -6.07 4.65
C PHE A 52 2.29 -5.64 4.34
N THR A 53 3.07 -6.56 3.80
CA THR A 53 4.52 -6.48 3.58
C THR A 53 4.89 -6.40 2.09
N PRO A 54 6.11 -5.96 1.75
CA PRO A 54 6.59 -5.97 0.37
C PRO A 54 6.47 -7.33 -0.33
N GLY A 55 5.98 -7.31 -1.57
CA GLY A 55 5.69 -8.48 -2.38
C GLY A 55 4.25 -8.98 -2.28
N GLU A 56 3.49 -8.55 -1.27
CA GLU A 56 2.07 -8.89 -1.16
C GLU A 56 1.21 -8.08 -2.14
N THR A 57 0.19 -8.72 -2.70
CA THR A 57 -0.85 -8.05 -3.48
C THR A 57 -2.05 -7.75 -2.59
N VAL A 58 -2.50 -6.51 -2.61
CA VAL A 58 -3.56 -6.00 -1.75
C VAL A 58 -4.64 -5.30 -2.55
N THR A 59 -5.88 -5.43 -2.09
CA THR A 59 -6.98 -4.54 -2.50
C THR A 59 -6.97 -3.30 -1.63
N VAL A 60 -7.22 -2.15 -2.24
CA VAL A 60 -7.28 -0.87 -1.54
C VAL A 60 -8.69 -0.26 -1.57
N GLU A 61 -8.96 0.60 -0.59
CA GLU A 61 -10.14 1.47 -0.56
C GLU A 61 -9.70 2.94 -0.55
N ALA A 62 -10.43 3.80 -1.26
CA ALA A 62 -10.25 5.24 -1.18
C ALA A 62 -10.79 5.79 0.15
N TYR A 63 -9.91 6.42 0.93
CA TYR A 63 -10.24 7.06 2.18
C TYR A 63 -10.08 8.58 2.06
N VAL A 64 -11.11 9.32 2.46
CA VAL A 64 -11.13 10.78 2.44
C VAL A 64 -11.10 11.29 3.87
N ASP A 65 -10.14 12.15 4.19
CA ASP A 65 -10.13 12.88 5.45
C ASP A 65 -9.98 14.39 5.25
N ARG A 66 -9.82 15.13 6.34
CA ARG A 66 -9.65 16.58 6.36
C ARG A 66 -8.38 17.08 5.64
N THR A 67 -7.41 16.19 5.37
CA THR A 67 -6.11 16.49 4.78
C THR A 67 -5.99 16.05 3.32
N GLY A 68 -6.85 15.13 2.85
CA GLY A 68 -6.93 14.74 1.46
C GLY A 68 -7.47 13.33 1.24
N ASN A 69 -7.33 12.85 0.01
CA ASN A 69 -7.71 11.51 -0.39
C ASN A 69 -6.46 10.62 -0.37
N TYR A 70 -6.55 9.43 0.23
CA TYR A 70 -5.49 8.43 0.18
C TYR A 70 -6.05 7.02 0.09
N LEU A 71 -5.23 6.07 -0.40
CA LEU A 71 -5.61 4.67 -0.57
C LEU A 71 -5.16 3.87 0.66
N LYS A 72 -6.06 3.08 1.26
CA LYS A 72 -5.76 2.15 2.36
C LYS A 72 -5.80 0.72 1.87
N ALA A 73 -4.77 -0.08 2.16
CA ALA A 73 -4.84 -1.52 1.97
C ALA A 73 -5.84 -2.11 2.97
N ILE A 74 -6.78 -2.94 2.50
CA ILE A 74 -7.87 -3.49 3.31
C ILE A 74 -7.95 -5.02 3.29
N ALA A 75 -7.36 -5.67 2.28
CA ALA A 75 -7.38 -7.12 2.15
C ALA A 75 -6.22 -7.61 1.26
N ARG A 76 -5.80 -8.88 1.46
CA ARG A 76 -4.96 -9.61 0.50
C ARG A 76 -5.82 -10.04 -0.69
N SER A 77 -5.30 -9.88 -1.90
CA SER A 77 -5.96 -10.32 -3.15
C SER A 77 -5.65 -11.79 -3.48
#